data_AF-A0A934LP01-F1
#
_entry.id   AF-A0A934LP01-F1
#
_cell.length_a   1.000
_cell.length_b   1.000
_cell.length_c   1.000
_cell.angle_alpha   90.00
_cell.angle_beta   90.00
_cell.angle_gamma   90.00
#
_symmetry.space_group_name_H-M   'P 1'
#
loop_
_entity.id
_entity.type
_entity.pdbx_description
1 polymer ?
#
loop_
_entity_poly.entity_id
_entity_poly.type
_entity_poly.pdbx_seq_one_letter_code
_entity_poly.pdbx_strand_id
1 'polypeptide(L)' 'MRITPIFIVLVLVFAFIPFSNHPAYAAIITIDGDCRLVDAIRSANEDRAYGGCEAGSGDDTLVLAR' A
#
# COMPACT_ATOMS: atom_id res chain seq x y z
N MET A 1 -14.66 37.46 -6.90
CA MET A 1 -14.10 36.21 -7.44
C MET A 1 -14.87 35.85 -8.71
N ARG A 2 -14.27 36.01 -9.89
CA ARG A 2 -14.90 35.70 -11.18
C ARG A 2 -14.51 34.29 -11.59
N ILE A 3 -15.47 33.38 -11.64
CA ILE A 3 -15.25 32.00 -12.11
C ILE A 3 -15.20 32.05 -13.64
N THR A 4 -14.05 31.76 -14.22
CA THR A 4 -13.85 31.73 -15.68
C THR A 4 -14.26 30.35 -16.23
N PRO A 5 -14.66 30.25 -17.50
CA PRO A 5 -15.06 28.97 -18.10
C PRO A 5 -13.95 27.92 -18.04
N ILE A 6 -12.68 28.35 -18.07
CA ILE A 6 -11.51 27.48 -17.90
C ILE A 6 -11.51 26.79 -16.52
N PHE A 7 -11.95 27.50 -15.48
CA PHE A 7 -12.01 26.94 -14.13
C PHE A 7 -13.07 25.84 -14.02
N ILE A 8 -14.21 26.01 -14.70
CA ILE A 8 -15.28 24.99 -14.77
C ILE A 8 -14.79 23.77 -15.52
N VAL A 9 -14.14 23.95 -16.67
CA VAL A 9 -13.59 22.84 -17.47
C VAL A 9 -12.54 22.06 -16.68
N LEU A 10 -11.64 22.73 -15.95
CA LEU A 10 -10.65 22.06 -15.10
C LEU A 10 -11.29 21.22 -13.98
N VAL A 11 -12.30 21.77 -13.30
CA VAL A 11 -13.01 21.05 -12.23
C VAL A 11 -13.75 19.84 -12.79
N LEU A 12 -14.42 19.98 -13.94
CA LEU A 12 -15.08 18.85 -14.60
C LEU A 12 -14.07 17.78 -15.02
N VAL A 13 -12.96 18.17 -15.66
CA VAL A 13 -11.91 17.22 -16.05
C VAL A 13 -11.36 16.46 -14.84
N PHE A 14 -11.04 17.15 -13.74
CA PHE A 14 -10.55 16.51 -12.51
C PHE A 14 -11.61 15.63 -11.82
N ALA A 15 -12.89 16.01 -11.87
CA ALA A 15 -13.98 15.23 -11.30
C ALA A 15 -14.27 13.92 -12.07
N PHE A 16 -13.87 13.85 -13.35
CA PHE A 16 -14.02 12.66 -14.19
C PHE A 16 -12.73 11.84 -14.34
N ILE A 17 -11.64 12.18 -13.64
CA ILE A 17 -10.47 11.30 -13.57
C ILE A 17 -10.86 10.10 -12.70
N PRO A 18 -10.91 8.86 -13.23
CA PRO A 18 -11.07 7.70 -12.38
C PRO A 18 -9.86 7.67 -11.44
N PHE A 19 -10.09 7.74 -10.14
CA PHE A 19 -9.06 7.35 -9.18
C PHE A 19 -8.62 5.95 -9.57
N SER A 20 -7.38 5.83 -10.05
CA SER A 20 -6.81 4.57 -10.47
C SER A 20 -6.79 3.64 -9.25
N ASN A 21 -7.81 2.78 -9.14
CA ASN A 21 -7.84 1.68 -8.19
C ASN A 21 -6.79 0.66 -8.64
N HIS A 22 -5.51 0.98 -8.44
CA HIS A 22 -4.47 -0.03 -8.57
C HIS A 22 -4.82 -1.15 -7.59
N PRO A 23 -4.78 -2.42 -8.02
CA PRO A 23 -4.87 -3.51 -7.06
C PRO A 23 -3.78 -3.26 -6.01
N ALA A 24 -4.17 -3.15 -4.74
CA ALA A 24 -3.21 -3.12 -3.65
C ALA A 24 -2.49 -4.47 -3.71
N TYR A 25 -1.21 -4.44 -4.09
CA TYR A 25 -0.37 -5.63 -4.04
C TYR A 25 -0.05 -5.90 -2.57
N ALA A 26 -0.92 -6.67 -1.89
CA ALA A 26 -0.68 -7.14 -0.54
C ALA A 26 0.53 -8.09 -0.49
N ALA A 27 1.47 -7.89 0.43
CA ALA A 27 2.53 -8.88 0.64
C ALA A 27 2.03 -10.07 1.46
N ILE A 28 2.57 -11.25 1.17
CA ILE A 28 2.42 -12.44 2.02
C ILE A 28 3.76 -12.64 2.72
N ILE A 29 3.83 -12.33 4.01
CA ILE A 29 5.05 -12.46 4.81
C ILE A 29 4.96 -13.77 5.60
N THR A 30 5.80 -14.73 5.22
CA THR A 30 5.89 -16.02 5.93
C THR A 30 6.81 -15.87 7.13
N ILE A 31 6.30 -16.21 8.30
CA ILE A 31 7.04 -16.26 9.56
C ILE A 31 7.64 -17.66 9.67
N ASP A 32 8.96 -17.72 9.77
CA ASP A 32 9.75 -18.94 9.90
C ASP A 32 10.99 -18.71 10.79
N GLY A 33 12.01 -19.57 10.65
CA GLY A 33 13.24 -19.45 11.44
C GLY A 33 14.07 -18.20 11.11
N ASP A 34 13.96 -17.70 9.88
CA ASP A 34 14.72 -16.55 9.40
C ASP A 34 13.91 -15.25 9.56
N CYS A 35 12.58 -15.31 9.48
CA CYS A 35 11.67 -14.18 9.71
C CYS A 35 10.86 -14.35 11.00
N ARG A 36 11.25 -13.65 12.08
CA ARG A 36 10.53 -13.70 13.37
C ARG A 36 9.25 -12.87 13.33
N LEU A 37 8.23 -13.26 14.09
CA LEU A 37 6.95 -12.55 14.16
C LEU A 37 7.08 -11.02 14.41
N VAL A 38 7.99 -10.62 15.29
CA VAL A 38 8.22 -9.19 15.59
C VAL A 38 8.76 -8.43 14.37
N ASP A 39 9.64 -9.05 13.60
CA ASP A 39 10.23 -8.48 12.40
C ASP A 39 9.23 -8.51 11.23
N ALA A 40 8.38 -9.53 11.17
CA ALA A 40 7.29 -9.63 10.19
C ALA A 40 6.26 -8.51 10.37
N ILE A 41 5.81 -8.27 11.61
CA ILE A 41 4.89 -7.16 11.94
C ILE A 41 5.52 -5.82 11.61
N ARG A 42 6.81 -5.66 11.90
CA ARG A 42 7.52 -4.42 11.58
C ARG A 42 7.64 -4.22 10.07
N SER A 43 7.93 -5.29 9.33
CA SER A 43 8.10 -5.23 7.88
C SER A 43 6.81 -4.88 7.15
N ALA A 44 5.68 -5.39 7.65
CA ALA A 44 4.36 -5.04 7.16
C ALA A 44 4.02 -3.56 7.42
N ASN A 45 4.18 -3.09 8.67
CA ASN A 45 3.78 -1.73 9.04
C ASN A 45 4.65 -0.62 8.42
N GLU A 46 5.90 -0.91 8.10
CA GLU A 46 6.85 0.07 7.59
C GLU A 46 7.14 -0.09 6.08
N ASP A 47 6.46 -1.03 5.39
CA ASP A 47 6.71 -1.39 3.99
C ASP A 47 8.21 -1.60 3.67
N ARG A 48 8.93 -2.26 4.59
CA ARG A 48 10.39 -2.39 4.54
C ARG A 48 10.87 -3.71 5.12
N ALA A 49 11.87 -4.33 4.50
CA ALA A 49 12.45 -5.57 5.00
C ALA A 49 13.19 -5.41 6.34
N TYR A 50 12.86 -6.25 7.32
CA TYR A 50 13.52 -6.38 8.62
C TYR A 50 13.79 -7.84 8.97
N GLY A 51 14.94 -8.10 9.63
CA GLY A 51 15.18 -9.37 10.33
C GLY A 51 14.85 -10.63 9.52
N GLY A 52 15.27 -10.69 8.26
CA GLY A 52 15.03 -11.83 7.36
C GLY A 52 13.68 -11.84 6.64
N CYS A 53 12.76 -10.95 7.00
CA CYS A 53 11.45 -10.83 6.36
C CYS A 53 11.49 -10.00 5.07
N GLU A 54 10.62 -10.32 4.12
CA GLU A 54 10.34 -9.47 2.96
C GLU A 54 9.66 -8.16 3.38
N ALA A 55 9.73 -7.13 2.52
CA ALA A 55 9.02 -5.87 2.77
C ALA A 55 7.51 -6.04 2.60
N GLY A 56 6.73 -5.35 3.45
CA GLY A 56 5.29 -5.21 3.30
C GLY A 56 4.88 -4.38 2.09
N SER A 57 3.61 -4.48 1.72
CA SER A 57 2.98 -3.56 0.79
C SER A 57 1.45 -3.60 0.95
N GLY A 58 0.84 -2.46 1.28
CA GLY A 58 -0.62 -2.39 1.40
C GLY A 58 -1.16 -3.22 2.57
N ASP A 59 -2.25 -3.96 2.35
CA ASP A 59 -2.88 -4.77 3.40
C ASP A 59 -2.24 -6.17 3.47
N ASP A 60 -1.16 -6.29 4.22
CA ASP A 60 -0.36 -7.51 4.28
C ASP A 60 -1.02 -8.69 5.02
N THR A 61 -0.64 -9.90 4.62
CA THR A 61 -0.99 -11.14 5.32
C THR A 61 0.25 -11.77 5.95
N LEU A 62 0.21 -11.98 7.27
CA LEU A 62 1.26 -12.69 7.99
C LEU A 62 0.89 -14.18 8.15
N VAL A 63 1.73 -15.08 7.63
CA VAL A 63 1.50 -16.53 7.68
C VAL A 63 2.44 -17.16 8.71
N LEU A 64 1.88 -17.84 9.71
CA LEU A 64 2.65 -18.60 10.70
C LEU A 64 2.96 -20.00 10.13
N ALA A 65 4.18 -20.21 9.65
CA ALA A 65 4.66 -21.55 9.31
C ALA A 65 5.13 -22.25 10.60
N ARG A 66 4.62 -23.46 10.86
CA ARG A 66 4.99 -24.28 12.02
C ARG A 66 6.33 -24.96 11.80
#